data_AF-A0A2M7HS95-F1
#
_entry.id   AF-A0A2M7HS95-F1
#
_cell.length_a   1.000
_cell.length_b   1.000
_cell.length_c   1.000
_cell.angle_alpha   90.00
_cell.angle_beta   90.00
_cell.angle_gamma   90.00
#
_symmetry.space_group_name_H-M   'P 1'
#
loop_
_entity.id
_entity.type
_entity.pdbx_description
1 polymer ?
#
loop_
_entity_poly.entity_id
_entity_poly.type
_entity_poly.pdbx_seq_one_letter_code
_entity_poly.pdbx_strand_id
1 'polypeptide(L)'
;MCSTPKTNSAAMPPKIPFRSFMASMTLEQRHTFAEVANRADERRSIREQRLGLKRAVKNNIKKDISLWKMLTRFLNRYFVA
;
A
#
# COMPACT_ATOMS: atom_id res chain seq x y z
N MET A 1 4.46 22.21 -4.58
CA MET A 1 3.14 21.58 -4.33
C MET A 1 2.63 21.04 -5.65
N CYS A 2 2.34 19.74 -5.75
CA CYS A 2 1.87 19.13 -7.00
C CYS A 2 0.34 19.10 -6.98
N SER A 3 -0.30 20.07 -7.62
CA SER A 3 -1.75 20.08 -7.86
C SER A 3 -2.12 19.04 -8.91
N THR A 4 -3.20 18.30 -8.68
CA THR A 4 -3.78 17.40 -9.68
C THR A 4 -4.36 18.20 -10.85
N PRO A 5 -4.14 17.77 -12.11
CA PRO A 5 -4.66 18.49 -13.27
C PRO A 5 -6.19 18.43 -13.26
N LYS A 6 -6.83 19.59 -13.40
CA LYS A 6 -8.29 19.73 -13.54
C LYS A 6 -8.69 19.13 -14.89
N THR A 7 -9.22 17.90 -14.87
CA THR A 7 -9.66 17.20 -16.08
C THR A 7 -10.94 17.84 -16.61
N ASN A 8 -10.83 18.62 -17.69
CA ASN A 8 -11.98 19.13 -18.43
C ASN A 8 -12.66 17.97 -19.16
N SER A 9 -13.96 17.77 -18.91
CA SER A 9 -14.82 16.79 -19.60
C SER A 9 -15.02 17.07 -21.10
N ALA A 10 -14.54 18.21 -21.60
CA ALA A 10 -14.48 18.56 -23.02
C ALA A 10 -13.11 18.25 -23.67
N ALA A 11 -12.23 17.49 -23.00
CA ALA A 11 -10.95 17.09 -23.56
C ALA A 11 -11.19 16.19 -24.79
N MET A 12 -10.99 16.78 -25.96
CA MET A 12 -11.02 16.09 -27.25
C MET A 12 -10.09 14.86 -27.16
N PRO A 13 -10.53 13.66 -27.58
CA PRO A 13 -9.67 12.50 -27.56
C PRO A 13 -8.41 12.80 -28.37
N PRO A 14 -7.22 12.33 -27.93
CA PRO A 14 -5.97 12.62 -28.60
C PRO A 14 -6.08 12.22 -30.08
N LYS A 15 -5.68 13.13 -30.98
CA LYS A 15 -5.71 12.89 -32.44
C LYS A 15 -4.84 11.71 -32.87
N ILE A 16 -3.86 11.34 -32.05
CA ILE A 16 -2.98 10.20 -32.26
C ILE A 16 -3.64 8.99 -31.57
N PRO A 17 -3.88 7.87 -32.28
CA PRO A 17 -4.41 6.67 -31.64
C PRO A 17 -3.45 6.27 -30.53
N PHE A 18 -3.94 6.25 -29.29
CA PHE A 18 -3.18 5.75 -28.17
C PHE A 18 -2.95 4.25 -28.39
N ARG A 19 -1.79 3.89 -28.94
CA ARG A 19 -1.37 2.50 -29.02
C ARG A 19 -0.93 2.09 -27.61
N SER A 20 -1.52 1.04 -27.07
CA SER A 20 -1.03 0.50 -25.80
C SER A 20 0.43 0.08 -25.96
N PHE A 21 1.24 0.22 -24.92
CA PHE A 21 2.66 -0.16 -24.93
C PHE A 21 2.88 -1.60 -25.43
N MET A 22 1.94 -2.50 -25.09
CA MET A 22 1.93 -3.89 -25.51
C MET A 22 1.54 -4.11 -26.99
N ALA A 23 0.91 -3.14 -27.65
CA ALA A 23 0.46 -3.26 -29.04
C ALA A 23 1.61 -3.28 -30.05
N SER A 24 2.78 -2.73 -29.69
CA SER A 24 4.01 -2.84 -30.47
C SER A 24 4.82 -4.11 -30.18
N MET A 25 4.43 -4.91 -29.19
CA MET A 25 5.15 -6.13 -28.81
C MET A 25 4.62 -7.38 -29.51
N THR A 26 5.55 -8.26 -29.89
CA THR A 26 5.22 -9.62 -30.32
C THR A 26 4.59 -10.42 -29.18
N LEU A 27 3.99 -11.57 -29.50
CA LEU A 27 3.35 -12.41 -28.49
C LEU A 27 4.38 -12.94 -27.47
N GLU A 28 5.56 -13.34 -27.92
CA GLU A 28 6.67 -13.80 -27.05
C GLU A 28 7.18 -12.68 -26.12
N GLN A 29 7.30 -11.46 -26.64
CA GLN A 29 7.69 -10.29 -25.85
C GLN A 29 6.65 -9.95 -24.77
N ARG A 30 5.36 -10.15 -25.08
CA ARG A 30 4.29 -9.98 -24.09
C ARG A 30 4.33 -11.07 -23.02
N HIS A 31 4.65 -12.32 -23.39
CA HIS A 31 4.79 -13.42 -22.45
C HIS A 31 5.92 -13.19 -21.45
N THR A 32 7.11 -12.86 -21.96
CA THR A 32 8.28 -12.54 -21.12
C THR A 32 8.02 -11.32 -20.23
N PHE A 33 7.34 -10.29 -20.73
CA PHE A 33 6.91 -9.16 -19.91
C PHE A 33 5.97 -9.59 -18.77
N ALA A 34 4.98 -10.42 -19.08
CA ALA A 34 4.02 -10.92 -18.09
C ALA A 34 4.71 -11.73 -16.98
N GLU A 35 5.65 -12.61 -17.34
CA GLU A 35 6.44 -13.37 -16.37
C GLU A 35 7.21 -12.46 -15.41
N VAL A 36 7.90 -11.45 -15.94
CA VAL A 36 8.67 -10.51 -15.13
C VAL A 36 7.76 -9.67 -14.24
N ALA A 37 6.63 -9.20 -14.78
CA ALA A 37 5.64 -8.44 -14.04
C ALA A 37 5.05 -9.25 -12.88
N ASN A 38 4.65 -10.50 -13.14
CA ASN A 38 4.12 -11.42 -12.12
C ASN A 38 5.16 -11.67 -11.02
N ARG A 39 6.42 -11.94 -11.39
CA ARG A 39 7.50 -12.15 -10.42
C ARG A 39 7.78 -10.90 -9.58
N ALA A 40 7.64 -9.71 -10.16
CA ALA A 40 7.78 -8.45 -9.43
C ALA A 40 6.63 -8.26 -8.43
N ASP A 41 5.41 -8.62 -8.82
CA ASP A 41 4.23 -8.54 -7.96
C ASP A 41 4.30 -9.53 -6.78
N GLU A 42 4.75 -10.76 -7.02
CA GLU A 42 5.03 -11.73 -5.94
C GLU A 42 6.03 -11.19 -4.91
N ARG A 43 7.11 -10.55 -5.37
CA ARG A 43 8.08 -9.92 -4.46
C ARG A 43 7.46 -8.79 -3.66
N ARG A 44 6.56 -8.03 -4.27
CA ARG A 44 5.83 -6.95 -3.62
C ARG A 44 4.88 -7.50 -2.56
N SER A 45 4.09 -8.53 -2.89
CA SER A 45 3.13 -9.13 -1.96
C SER A 45 3.82 -9.71 -0.71
N ILE A 46 4.96 -10.38 -0.87
CA ILE A 46 5.79 -10.86 0.26
C ILE A 46 6.25 -9.70 1.14
N ARG A 47 6.68 -8.58 0.55
CA ARG A 47 7.11 -7.40 1.30
C ARG A 47 5.94 -6.78 2.06
N GLU A 48 4.79 -6.65 1.42
CA GLU A 48 3.59 -6.08 2.02
C GLU A 48 3.07 -6.95 3.17
N GLN A 49 3.07 -8.27 3.04
CA GLN A 49 2.75 -9.20 4.13
C GLN A 49 3.69 -9.02 5.33
N ARG A 50 5.01 -8.97 5.09
CA ARG A 50 6.00 -8.76 6.16
C ARG A 50 5.81 -7.41 6.86
N LEU A 51 5.54 -6.35 6.10
CA LEU A 51 5.30 -5.03 6.66
C LEU A 51 3.96 -4.95 7.41
N GLY A 52 2.92 -5.58 6.90
CA GLY A 52 1.61 -5.69 7.54
C GLY A 52 1.70 -6.39 8.89
N LEU A 53 2.41 -7.52 8.95
CA LEU A 53 2.66 -8.24 10.19
C LEU A 53 3.42 -7.38 11.21
N LYS A 54 4.50 -6.70 10.78
CA LYS A 54 5.25 -5.78 11.65
C LYS A 54 4.40 -4.64 12.19
N ARG A 55 3.52 -4.07 11.36
CA ARG A 55 2.58 -3.01 11.78
C ARG A 55 1.57 -3.52 12.79
N ALA A 56 0.99 -4.70 12.57
CA ALA A 56 0.04 -5.32 13.48
C ALA A 56 0.67 -5.59 14.86
N VAL A 57 1.84 -6.24 14.89
CA VAL A 57 2.59 -6.50 16.13
C VAL A 57 2.91 -5.21 16.87
N LYS A 58 3.43 -4.19 16.17
CA LYS A 58 3.74 -2.89 16.77
C LYS A 58 2.50 -2.22 17.36
N ASN A 59 1.35 -2.33 16.70
CA ASN A 59 0.10 -1.73 17.16
C ASN A 59 -0.44 -2.46 18.39
N ASN A 60 -0.33 -3.80 18.45
CA ASN A 60 -0.73 -4.58 19.62
C ASN A 60 0.14 -4.24 20.85
N ILE A 61 1.47 -4.20 20.70
CA ILE A 61 2.38 -3.79 21.78
C ILE A 61 2.03 -2.40 22.32
N LYS A 62 1.72 -1.44 21.45
CA LYS A 62 1.30 -0.09 21.88
C LYS A 62 -0.01 -0.10 22.66
N LYS A 63 -0.98 -0.92 22.26
CA LYS A 63 -2.25 -1.08 22.97
C LYS A 63 -2.03 -1.67 24.36
N ASP A 64 -1.21 -2.72 24.47
CA ASP A 64 -0.91 -3.38 25.74
C ASP A 64 -0.23 -2.41 26.73
N ILE A 65 0.75 -1.63 26.26
CA ILE A 65 1.39 -0.57 27.07
C ILE A 65 0.37 0.49 27.50
N SER A 66 -0.56 0.87 26.62
CA SER A 66 -1.60 1.85 26.94
C SER A 66 -2.56 1.33 28.01
N LEU A 67 -2.95 0.06 27.92
CA LEU A 67 -3.82 -0.60 28.90
C LEU A 67 -3.12 -0.72 30.26
N TRP A 68 -1.85 -1.11 30.28
CA TRP A 68 -1.05 -1.16 31.51
C TRP A 68 -0.91 0.21 32.18
N LYS A 69 -0.70 1.28 31.40
CA LYS A 69 -0.69 2.66 31.91
C LYS A 69 -2.05 3.08 32.49
N MET A 70 -3.16 2.65 31.89
CA MET A 70 -4.49 2.93 32.42
C MET A 70 -4.72 2.17 33.74
N LEU A 71 -4.35 0.88 33.78
CA LEU A 71 -4.52 0.03 34.94
C LEU A 71 -3.69 0.51 36.13
N THR A 72 -2.41 0.86 35.90
CA THR A 72 -1.54 1.45 36.93
C THR A 72 -2.06 2.79 37.46
N ARG A 73 -2.60 3.66 36.59
CA ARG A 73 -3.28 4.90 37.03
C ARG A 73 -4.51 4.62 37.89
N PHE A 74 -5.29 3.60 37.52
CA PHE A 74 -6.47 3.20 38.28
C PHE A 74 -6.07 2.67 39.65
N LEU A 75 -5.14 1.72 39.71
CA LEU A 75 -4.64 1.15 40.96
C LEU A 75 -4.04 2.22 41.89
N ASN A 76 -3.20 3.12 41.37
CA ASN A 76 -2.65 4.22 42.16
C ASN A 76 -3.73 5.17 42.72
N ARG A 77 -4.87 5.30 42.05
CA ARG A 77 -5.96 6.17 42.50
C ARG A 77 -6.81 5.55 43.61
N TYR A 78 -6.92 4.22 43.66
CA TYR A 78 -7.77 3.52 44.63
C TYR A 78 -7.00 2.86 45.78
N PHE A 79 -5.69 2.64 45.62
CA PHE A 79 -4.87 1.90 46.60
C PHE A 79 -3.81 2.78 47.30
N VAL A 80 -3.58 4.01 46.84
CA VAL A 80 -2.64 4.99 47.45
C VAL A 80 -3.40 6.20 48.03
N ALA A 81 -4.68 6.03 48.33
CA ALA A 81 -5.47 6.92 49.20
C ALA A 81 -5.67 6.22 50.55
#